data_AF-A0A7K2QHZ4-F1
#
_entry.id   AF-A0A7K2QHZ4-F1
#
_cell.length_a   1.000
_cell.length_b   1.000
_cell.length_c   1.000
_cell.angle_alpha   90.00
_cell.angle_beta   90.00
_cell.angle_gamma   90.00
#
_symmetry.space_group_name_H-M   'P 1'
#
loop_
_entity.id
_entity.type
_entity.pdbx_description
1 polymer ?
#
loop_
_entity_poly.entity_id
_entity_poly.type
_entity_poly.pdbx_seq_one_letter_code
_entity_poly.pdbx_strand_id
1 'polypeptide(L)' 'VAPSGTDRRPVMDLQAGYAKRGEKLLPKQGPEKPWRMAMSYPEDAKALRGPVADEHLEFGARGAAAQSPGGRRATHA' A
#
# COMPACT_ATOMS: atom_id res chain seq x y z
N VAL A 1 0.39 5.48 -3.07
CA VAL A 1 1.74 5.63 -2.48
C VAL A 1 1.67 6.82 -1.52
N ALA A 2 2.19 6.72 -0.30
CA ALA A 2 2.18 7.85 0.63
C ALA A 2 2.91 9.06 0.01
N PRO A 3 2.45 10.31 0.23
CA PRO A 3 3.09 11.50 -0.31
C PRO A 3 4.60 11.53 0.02
N SER A 4 5.42 11.93 -0.94
CA SER A 4 6.87 12.04 -0.73
C SER A 4 7.19 13.03 0.39
N GLY A 5 7.95 12.61 1.41
CA GLY A 5 8.34 13.45 2.54
C GLY A 5 7.58 13.19 3.85
N THR A 6 6.60 12.28 3.88
CA THR A 6 5.93 11.88 5.12
C THR A 6 6.85 11.06 6.02
N ASP A 7 6.83 11.37 7.32
CA ASP A 7 7.50 10.57 8.35
C ASP A 7 7.01 9.11 8.33
N ARG A 8 7.91 8.17 8.63
CA ARG A 8 7.63 6.73 8.52
C ARG A 8 7.82 6.04 9.85
N ARG A 9 6.80 5.30 10.26
CA ARG A 9 6.76 4.61 11.54
C ARG A 9 6.88 3.08 11.36
N PRO A 10 7.32 2.34 12.38
CA PRO A 10 7.27 0.87 12.38
C PRO A 10 5.83 0.39 12.11
N VAL A 11 5.63 -0.69 11.35
CA VAL A 11 4.30 -1.23 11.01
C VAL A 11 3.43 -1.52 12.24
N MET A 12 4.05 -1.91 13.36
CA MET A 12 3.39 -2.16 14.63
C MET A 12 4.25 -1.60 15.75
N ASP A 13 3.62 -1.08 16.80
CA ASP A 13 4.30 -0.60 18.01
C ASP A 13 4.49 -1.75 19.02
N LEU A 14 5.25 -2.77 18.61
CA LEU A 14 5.56 -3.92 19.44
C LEU A 14 6.93 -3.76 20.09
N GLN A 15 6.97 -3.83 21.42
CA GLN A 15 8.22 -3.67 22.17
C GLN A 15 8.96 -4.98 22.44
N ALA A 16 8.39 -6.13 22.04
CA ALA A 16 9.00 -7.44 22.21
C ALA A 16 10.31 -7.56 21.42
N GLY A 17 11.33 -8.17 22.04
CA GLY A 17 12.66 -8.27 21.43
C GLY A 17 12.69 -8.97 20.08
N TYR A 18 11.82 -9.96 19.84
CA TYR A 18 11.73 -10.62 18.53
C TYR A 18 11.13 -9.73 17.44
N ALA A 19 10.18 -8.85 17.78
CA ALA A 19 9.57 -7.92 16.84
C ALA A 19 10.60 -6.86 16.39
N LYS A 20 11.38 -6.33 17.34
CA LYS A 20 12.45 -5.35 17.07
C LYS A 20 13.52 -5.88 16.12
N ARG A 21 13.83 -7.18 16.14
CA ARG A 21 14.77 -7.79 15.18
C ARG A 21 14.29 -7.70 13.73
N GLY A 22 12.98 -7.83 13.52
CA GLY A 22 12.36 -7.77 12.19
C GLY A 22 12.04 -6.36 11.70
N GLU A 23 12.10 -5.34 12.56
CA GLU A 23 11.59 -4.00 12.27
C GLU A 23 12.14 -3.37 10.98
N LYS A 24 13.43 -3.62 10.68
CA LYS A 24 14.09 -3.10 9.47
C LYS A 24 13.68 -3.83 8.18
N LEU A 25 13.13 -5.03 8.29
CA LEU A 25 12.71 -5.87 7.18
C LEU A 25 11.23 -5.69 6.85
N LEU A 26 10.45 -5.20 7.81
CA LEU A 26 9.03 -4.98 7.64
C LEU A 26 8.74 -3.70 6.85
N PRO A 27 7.62 -3.65 6.10
CA PRO A 27 7.16 -2.40 5.52
C PRO A 27 6.93 -1.37 6.62
N LYS A 28 7.05 -0.08 6.28
CA LYS A 28 6.78 1.02 7.21
C LYS A 28 5.38 1.58 6.97
N GLN A 29 4.76 2.09 8.02
CA GLN A 29 3.47 2.75 7.96
C GLN A 29 3.63 4.27 7.95
N GLY A 30 2.58 4.97 7.50
CA GLY A 30 2.49 6.42 7.54
C GLY A 30 2.21 6.93 8.95
N PRO A 31 2.27 8.26 9.15
CA PRO A 31 2.01 8.87 10.45
C PRO A 31 0.50 8.86 10.79
N GLU A 32 -0.36 8.86 9.76
CA GLU A 32 -1.80 9.07 9.86
C GLU A 32 -2.59 8.16 8.89
N LYS A 33 -3.91 8.18 9.03
CA LYS A 33 -4.84 7.44 8.15
C LYS A 33 -4.73 7.95 6.71
N PRO A 34 -4.98 7.11 5.70
CA PRO A 34 -5.30 5.68 5.76
C PRO A 34 -4.06 4.77 5.89
N TRP A 35 -2.84 5.33 5.87
CA TRP A 35 -1.59 4.57 5.88
C TRP A 35 -1.10 4.15 7.27
N ARG A 36 -1.88 4.40 8.32
CA ARG A 36 -1.63 3.95 9.70
C ARG A 36 -2.55 2.78 10.04
N MET A 37 -1.97 1.67 10.49
CA MET A 37 -2.71 0.56 11.08
C MET A 37 -2.99 0.81 12.56
N ALA A 38 -4.21 0.56 13.02
CA ALA A 38 -4.55 0.56 14.43
C ALA A 38 -4.40 -0.85 15.01
N MET A 39 -4.09 -0.95 16.30
CA MET A 39 -4.22 -2.20 17.08
C MET A 39 -5.49 -2.17 17.95
N SER A 40 -6.46 -1.32 17.60
CA SER A 40 -7.64 -1.01 18.40
C SER A 40 -8.88 -1.39 17.61
N TYR A 41 -9.60 -2.41 18.08
CA TYR A 41 -10.80 -2.90 17.41
C TYR A 41 -11.85 -1.81 17.15
N PRO A 42 -12.18 -0.89 18.09
CA PRO A 42 -13.10 0.21 17.82
C PRO A 42 -12.64 1.11 16.66
N GLU A 43 -11.32 1.35 16.55
CA GLU A 43 -10.75 2.17 15.50
C GLU A 43 -10.84 1.49 14.14
N ASP A 44 -10.51 0.19 14.09
CA ASP A 44 -10.62 -0.63 12.88
C ASP A 44 -12.07 -0.76 12.43
N ALA A 45 -12.99 -1.03 13.36
CA ALA A 45 -14.42 -1.12 13.06
C ALA A 45 -14.96 0.20 12.47
N LYS A 46 -14.51 1.35 12.97
CA LYS A 46 -14.87 2.65 12.40
C LYS A 46 -14.31 2.83 10.99
N ALA A 47 -13.04 2.45 10.76
CA ALA A 47 -12.40 2.56 9.46
C ALA A 47 -13.07 1.65 8.41
N LEU A 48 -13.44 0.43 8.78
CA LEU A 48 -13.99 -0.57 7.86
C LEU A 48 -15.50 -0.41 7.58
N ARG A 49 -16.24 0.26 8.46
CA ARG A 49 -17.68 0.53 8.27
C ARG A 49 -17.98 1.85 7.56
N GLY A 50 -16.96 2.69 7.39
CA GLY A 50 -17.09 3.97 6.69
C GLY A 50 -17.13 3.83 5.17
N PRO A 51 -17.38 4.93 4.44
CA PRO A 51 -17.21 4.97 3.00
C PRO A 51 -15.75 4.71 2.62
N VAL A 52 -15.53 3.96 1.54
CA VAL A 52 -14.18 3.71 0.98
C VAL A 52 -13.62 4.95 0.29
N ALA A 53 -14.48 5.81 -0.24
CA ALA A 53 -14.05 7.04 -0.90
C ALA A 53 -13.61 8.08 0.15
N ASP A 54 -12.37 8.54 0.01
CA ASP A 54 -11.77 9.62 0.80
C ASP A 54 -10.93 10.53 -0.11
N GLU A 55 -10.31 11.56 0.47
CA GLU A 55 -9.45 12.52 -0.25
C GLU A 55 -8.16 11.90 -0.80
N HIS A 56 -7.80 10.69 -0.39
CA HIS A 56 -6.59 9.98 -0.81
C HIS A 56 -6.86 8.96 -1.93
N LEU A 57 -8.14 8.70 -2.26
CA LEU A 57 -8.54 7.82 -3.35
C LEU A 57 -8.64 8.59 -4.68
N GLU A 58 -7.69 8.34 -5.58
CA GLU A 58 -7.71 8.90 -6.94
C GLU A 58 -8.11 7.83 -7.97
N PHE A 59 -9.07 8.17 -8.83
CA PHE A 59 -9.45 7.31 -9.97
C PHE A 59 -8.62 7.66 -11.20
N GLY A 60 -8.03 6.65 -11.83
CA GLY A 60 -7.33 6.79 -13.12
C GLY A 60 -8.12 6.17 -14.27
N ALA A 61 -8.02 6.75 -15.46
CA ALA A 61 -8.46 6.09 -16.68
C ALA A 61 -7.55 4.89 -16.98
N ARG A 62 -8.12 3.78 -17.45
CA ARG A 62 -7.31 2.64 -17.95
C ARG A 62 -6.50 3.12 -19.15
N GLY A 63 -5.19 3.27 -18.99
CA GLY A 63 -4.29 3.53 -20.12
C GLY A 63 -4.49 2.46 -21.19
N ALA A 64 -4.66 2.87 -22.45
CA ALA A 64 -4.75 1.96 -23.58
C ALA A 64 -3.56 0.99 -23.48
N ALA A 65 -3.85 -0.29 -23.25
CA ALA A 65 -2.82 -1.31 -23.09
C ALA A 65 -1.85 -1.16 -24.26
N ALA A 66 -0.58 -0.87 -23.96
CA ALA A 66 0.45 -0.75 -24.96
C ALA A 66 0.40 -2.03 -25.80
N GLN A 67 -0.04 -1.90 -27.05
CA GLN A 67 -0.07 -2.98 -28.01
C GLN A 67 1.38 -3.38 -28.22
N SER A 68 1.84 -4.43 -27.55
CA SER A 68 3.13 -5.05 -27.87
C SER A 68 3.05 -5.47 -29.34
N PRO A 69 3.92 -4.94 -30.23
CA PRO A 69 4.04 -5.45 -31.57
C PRO A 69 4.76 -6.78 -31.47
N GLY A 70 4.00 -7.84 -31.22
CA GLY A 70 4.45 -9.21 -31.27
C GLY A 70 4.78 -9.55 -32.72
N GLY A 71 6.06 -9.42 -33.07
CA GLY A 71 6.61 -9.78 -34.35
C GLY A 71 6.31 -11.24 -34.71
N ARG A 72 5.52 -11.43 -35.76
CA ARG A 72 5.41 -12.71 -36.45
C ARG A 72 6.75 -12.97 -37.15
N ARG A 73 7.65 -13.72 -36.53
CA ARG A 73 8.75 -14.37 -37.26
C ARG A 73 8.19 -15.58 -37.99
N ALA A 74 8.37 -15.56 -39.31
CA ALA A 74 8.07 -16.64 -40.23
C ALA A 74 8.79 -17.92 -39.82
N THR A 75 8.07 -19.04 -39.81
CA THR A 75 8.65 -20.37 -39.83
C THR A 75 8.77 -20.84 -41.26
N HIS A 76 10.00 -21.17 -41.61
CA HIS A 76 10.46 -21.85 -42.82
C HIS A 76 9.84 -23.25 -42.92
N ALA A 77 9.31 -23.60 -44.09
CA ALA A 77 9.04 -24.96 -44.56
C ALA A 77 9.28 -24.99 -46.08
#